data_AF-A0A957SI10-F1
#
_entry.id   AF-A0A957SI10-F1
#
_cell.length_a   1.000
_cell.length_b   1.000
_cell.length_c   1.000
_cell.angle_alpha   90.00
_cell.angle_beta   90.00
_cell.angle_gamma   90.00
#
_symmetry.space_group_name_H-M   'P 1'
#
loop_
_entity.id
_entity.type
_entity.pdbx_description
1 polymer ?
#
loop_
_entity_poly.entity_id
_entity_poly.type
_entity_poly.pdbx_seq_one_letter_code
_entity_poly.pdbx_strand_id
1 'polypeptide(L)'
;MTDLIHHLDKSEAEIFKHADELIAGSLAFQHTNSTLAKAALCIRTLGGFRVWRAGGELPATAWTREKAIHLIQLFVTLRRQYLHKEQIIDRLWPELDQDKGDRDFKVALNAVNKALEPDRPPRVEPRFVQRHGLAYGLDLT
;
A
#
# COMPACT_ATOMS: atom_id res chain seq x y z
N MET A 1 -0.64 34.80 -3.40
CA MET A 1 -1.73 33.95 -3.95
C MET A 1 -1.43 32.51 -3.53
N THR A 2 -1.38 32.26 -2.22
CA THR A 2 -0.80 31.03 -1.64
C THR A 2 -1.65 30.48 -0.48
N ASP A 3 -2.80 31.08 -0.18
CA ASP A 3 -3.60 30.75 1.01
C ASP A 3 -4.96 30.09 0.69
N LEU A 4 -4.99 29.09 -0.19
CA LEU A 4 -6.25 28.35 -0.45
C LEU A 4 -6.16 26.82 -0.45
N ILE A 5 -5.01 26.24 -0.06
CA ILE A 5 -4.86 24.77 0.00
C ILE A 5 -4.91 24.24 1.45
N HIS A 6 -4.81 25.09 2.48
CA HIS A 6 -4.66 24.62 3.86
C HIS A 6 -5.96 24.53 4.69
N HIS A 7 -7.14 24.88 4.14
CA HIS A 7 -8.38 25.01 4.94
C HIS A 7 -9.43 23.90 4.70
N LEU A 8 -9.16 22.90 3.85
CA LEU A 8 -10.13 21.83 3.51
C LEU A 8 -9.90 20.48 4.22
N ASP A 9 -8.86 20.36 5.05
CA ASP A 9 -8.38 19.07 5.58
C ASP A 9 -9.29 18.44 6.67
N LYS A 10 -9.99 19.25 7.47
CA LYS A 10 -10.75 18.75 8.64
C LYS A 10 -12.17 18.28 8.31
N SER A 11 -12.87 18.96 7.40
CA SER A 11 -14.26 18.63 7.04
C SER A 11 -14.34 17.39 6.15
N GLU A 12 -13.39 17.22 5.23
CA GLU A 12 -13.28 16.00 4.43
C GLU A 12 -12.97 14.78 5.30
N ALA A 13 -12.04 14.90 6.24
CA ALA A 13 -11.73 13.83 7.19
C ALA A 13 -12.95 13.41 8.04
N GLU A 14 -13.80 14.36 8.44
CA GLU A 14 -15.06 14.05 9.14
C GLU A 14 -16.08 13.35 8.23
N ILE A 15 -16.21 13.76 6.97
CA ILE A 15 -17.09 13.11 5.99
C ILE A 15 -16.62 11.69 5.72
N PHE A 16 -15.32 11.47 5.55
CA PHE A 16 -14.75 10.13 5.35
C PHE A 16 -14.89 9.26 6.60
N LYS A 17 -14.76 9.84 7.79
CA LYS A 17 -15.00 9.13 9.06
C LYS A 17 -16.47 8.74 9.21
N HIS A 18 -17.40 9.64 8.89
CA HIS A 18 -18.83 9.35 8.88
C HIS A 18 -19.18 8.30 7.82
N ALA A 19 -18.60 8.39 6.62
CA ALA A 19 -18.77 7.38 5.60
C ALA A 19 -18.20 6.02 6.04
N ASP A 20 -17.06 6.00 6.73
CA ASP A 20 -16.50 4.79 7.32
C ASP A 20 -17.40 4.20 8.42
N GLU A 21 -17.98 5.03 9.29
CA GLU A 21 -18.92 4.58 10.33
C GLU A 21 -20.22 4.06 9.72
N LEU A 22 -20.74 4.71 8.68
CA LEU A 22 -21.92 4.27 7.93
C LEU A 22 -21.65 2.99 7.13
N ILE A 23 -20.46 2.86 6.54
CA ILE A 23 -20.03 1.63 5.86
C ILE A 23 -19.83 0.52 6.90
N ALA A 24 -19.17 0.78 8.03
CA ALA A 24 -18.93 -0.20 9.07
C ALA A 24 -20.21 -0.75 9.72
N GLY A 25 -21.24 0.08 9.82
CA GLY A 25 -22.58 -0.31 10.31
C GLY A 25 -23.43 -1.07 9.29
N SER A 26 -23.05 -1.11 8.01
CA SER A 26 -23.79 -1.83 6.97
C SER A 26 -23.63 -3.34 7.11
N LEU A 27 -24.73 -4.09 6.94
CA LEU A 27 -24.74 -5.57 6.85
C LEU A 27 -23.77 -6.11 5.80
N ALA A 28 -23.48 -5.34 4.74
CA ALA A 28 -22.47 -5.68 3.75
C ALA A 28 -21.04 -5.64 4.35
N PHE A 29 -20.77 -4.70 5.27
CA PHE A 29 -19.47 -4.60 5.94
C PHE A 29 -19.33 -5.55 7.13
N GLN A 30 -20.43 -5.86 7.83
CA GLN A 30 -20.44 -6.91 8.86
C GLN A 30 -20.05 -8.27 8.26
N HIS A 31 -20.46 -8.55 7.02
CA HIS A 31 -19.95 -9.69 6.25
C HIS A 31 -18.49 -9.51 5.83
N THR A 32 -18.05 -8.32 5.40
CA THR A 32 -16.62 -8.10 5.09
C THR A 32 -15.72 -8.18 6.31
N ASN A 33 -16.16 -7.85 7.53
CA ASN A 33 -15.36 -8.05 8.74
C ASN A 33 -15.02 -9.53 8.97
N SER A 34 -15.92 -10.44 8.64
CA SER A 34 -15.63 -11.89 8.69
C SER A 34 -14.62 -12.33 7.63
N THR A 35 -14.65 -11.69 6.45
CA THR A 35 -13.70 -11.95 5.34
C THR A 35 -12.35 -11.30 5.59
N LEU A 36 -12.31 -10.07 6.12
CA LEU A 36 -11.11 -9.34 6.56
C LEU A 36 -10.39 -10.08 7.68
N ALA A 37 -11.14 -10.68 8.61
CA ALA A 37 -10.58 -11.50 9.68
C ALA A 37 -9.95 -12.81 9.16
N LYS A 38 -10.36 -13.30 7.98
CA LYS A 38 -9.77 -14.50 7.34
C LYS A 38 -8.67 -14.20 6.33
N ALA A 39 -8.67 -13.01 5.72
CA ALA A 39 -7.68 -12.63 4.73
C ALA A 39 -6.34 -12.26 5.40
N ALA A 40 -5.23 -12.77 4.86
CA ALA A 40 -3.89 -12.40 5.33
C ALA A 40 -3.60 -10.91 5.11
N LEU A 41 -4.07 -10.36 3.98
CA LEU A 41 -3.97 -8.95 3.64
C LEU A 41 -5.23 -8.48 2.91
N CYS A 42 -5.75 -7.31 3.27
CA CYS A 42 -6.81 -6.63 2.54
C CYS A 42 -6.43 -5.18 2.26
N ILE A 43 -6.82 -4.68 1.10
CA ILE A 43 -6.47 -3.33 0.64
C ILE A 43 -7.73 -2.66 0.11
N ARG A 44 -8.00 -1.45 0.62
CA ARG A 44 -9.04 -0.55 0.13
C ARG A 44 -8.40 0.59 -0.64
N THR A 45 -8.89 0.84 -1.85
CA THR A 45 -8.35 1.86 -2.76
C THR A 45 -9.32 3.02 -3.01
N LEU A 46 -10.63 2.80 -2.81
CA LEU A 46 -11.67 3.81 -2.95
C LEU A 46 -11.99 4.43 -1.59
N GLY A 47 -12.16 5.75 -1.53
CA GLY A 47 -12.38 6.46 -0.26
C GLY A 47 -11.14 6.48 0.64
N GLY A 48 -9.95 6.57 0.02
CA GLY A 48 -8.66 6.55 0.68
C GLY A 48 -7.94 5.20 0.60
N PHE A 49 -6.61 5.25 0.56
CA PHE A 49 -5.77 4.05 0.52
C PHE A 49 -5.54 3.51 1.93
N ARG A 50 -6.07 2.32 2.22
CA ARG A 50 -5.96 1.66 3.53
C ARG A 50 -5.63 0.19 3.37
N VAL A 51 -4.87 -0.34 4.33
CA VAL A 51 -4.39 -1.71 4.30
C VAL A 51 -4.62 -2.35 5.65
N TRP A 52 -5.20 -3.55 5.66
CA TRP A 52 -5.35 -4.39 6.85
C TRP A 52 -4.52 -5.64 6.68
N ARG A 53 -3.80 -6.03 7.73
CA ARG A 53 -3.10 -7.31 7.83
C ARG A 53 -3.73 -8.13 8.95
N ALA A 54 -4.16 -9.35 8.63
CA ALA A 54 -4.83 -10.25 9.59
C ALA A 54 -5.92 -9.53 10.42
N GLY A 55 -6.75 -8.73 9.75
CA GLY A 55 -7.83 -7.93 10.36
C GLY A 55 -7.40 -6.61 11.04
N GLY A 56 -6.11 -6.37 11.29
CA GLY A 56 -5.61 -5.12 11.88
C GLY A 56 -5.23 -4.08 10.84
N GLU A 57 -5.77 -2.86 10.94
CA GLU A 57 -5.41 -1.75 10.03
C GLU A 57 -3.96 -1.31 10.27
N LEU A 58 -3.21 -1.12 9.18
CA LEU A 58 -1.86 -0.57 9.24
C LEU A 58 -1.96 0.95 9.41
N PRO A 59 -1.30 1.54 10.43
CA PRO A 59 -1.24 2.98 10.55
C PRO A 59 -0.39 3.58 9.42
N ALA A 60 -0.65 4.84 9.05
CA ALA A 60 0.12 5.52 8.00
C ALA A 60 1.64 5.56 8.30
N THR A 61 2.02 5.58 9.58
CA THR A 61 3.41 5.55 10.04
C THR A 61 4.13 4.23 9.73
N ALA A 62 3.41 3.13 9.46
CA ALA A 62 4.00 1.83 9.15
C ALA A 62 4.81 1.84 7.85
N TRP A 63 4.43 2.68 6.88
CA TRP A 63 5.08 2.74 5.57
C TRP A 63 6.45 3.40 5.60
N THR A 64 6.72 4.25 6.59
CA THR A 64 7.97 5.03 6.81
C THR A 64 8.41 5.96 5.67
N ARG A 65 7.95 5.75 4.44
CA ARG A 65 8.31 6.45 3.21
C ARG A 65 7.06 6.56 2.32
N GLU A 66 6.85 7.73 1.73
CA GLU A 66 5.76 7.95 0.78
C GLU A 66 5.87 7.05 -0.45
N LYS A 67 7.07 6.89 -1.02
CA LYS A 67 7.28 6.00 -2.19
C LYS A 67 6.98 4.52 -1.89
N ALA A 68 6.96 4.09 -0.63
CA ALA A 68 6.51 2.74 -0.28
C ALA A 68 4.99 2.60 -0.51
N ILE A 69 4.21 3.63 -0.15
CA ILE A 69 2.76 3.69 -0.43
C ILE A 69 2.53 3.71 -1.95
N HIS A 70 3.28 4.52 -2.70
CA HIS A 70 3.15 4.57 -4.16
C HIS A 70 3.51 3.22 -4.81
N LEU A 71 4.53 2.53 -4.30
CA LEU A 71 4.91 1.21 -4.81
C LEU A 71 3.82 0.16 -4.59
N ILE A 72 3.22 0.09 -3.39
CA ILE A 72 2.13 -0.85 -3.14
C ILE A 72 0.88 -0.48 -3.96
N GLN A 73 0.58 0.82 -4.13
CA GLN A 73 -0.52 1.27 -4.99
C GLN A 73 -0.31 0.87 -6.45
N LEU A 74 0.92 0.98 -6.96
CA LEU A 74 1.26 0.52 -8.30
C LEU A 74 1.02 -0.98 -8.45
N PHE A 75 1.47 -1.79 -7.48
CA PHE A 75 1.24 -3.24 -7.52
C PHE A 75 -0.24 -3.60 -7.40
N VAL A 76 -1.03 -2.90 -6.59
CA VAL A 76 -2.48 -3.12 -6.48
C VAL A 76 -3.21 -2.74 -7.76
N THR A 77 -2.78 -1.66 -8.42
CA THR A 77 -3.31 -1.22 -9.71
C THR A 77 -3.08 -2.30 -10.77
N LEU A 78 -1.93 -2.97 -10.72
CA LEU A 78 -1.48 -3.98 -11.67
C LEU A 78 -1.46 -5.39 -11.04
N ARG A 79 -2.40 -5.69 -10.13
CA ARG A 79 -2.43 -6.88 -9.22
C ARG A 79 -2.38 -8.27 -9.86
N ARG A 80 -2.38 -8.38 -11.18
CA ARG A 80 -2.28 -9.66 -11.92
C ARG A 80 -1.06 -9.70 -12.85
N GLN A 81 -0.12 -8.79 -12.65
CA GLN A 81 1.06 -8.63 -13.50
C GLN A 81 2.31 -8.49 -12.64
N TYR A 82 3.39 -9.09 -13.12
CA TYR A 82 4.74 -8.82 -12.62
C TYR A 82 5.35 -7.72 -13.49
N LEU A 83 5.88 -6.69 -12.85
CA LEU A 83 6.51 -5.55 -13.51
C LEU A 83 8.01 -5.66 -13.41
N HIS A 84 8.72 -5.49 -14.53
CA HIS A 84 10.16 -5.38 -14.51
C HIS A 84 10.58 -4.22 -13.62
N LYS A 85 11.64 -4.41 -12.84
CA LYS A 85 12.22 -3.40 -11.94
C LYS A 85 12.39 -2.05 -12.62
N GLU A 86 12.94 -2.04 -13.83
CA GLU A 86 13.16 -0.81 -14.63
C GLU A 86 11.83 -0.09 -14.90
N GLN A 87 10.78 -0.80 -15.29
CA GLN A 87 9.45 -0.19 -15.50
C GLN A 87 8.79 0.30 -14.21
N ILE A 88 9.17 -0.23 -13.05
CA ILE A 88 8.73 0.30 -11.76
C ILE A 88 9.48 1.60 -11.48
N ILE A 89 10.79 1.59 -11.72
CA ILE A 89 11.66 2.76 -11.52
C ILE A 89 11.21 3.91 -12.41
N ASP A 90 11.03 3.69 -13.70
CA ASP A 90 10.61 4.72 -14.66
C ASP A 90 9.26 5.36 -14.30
N ARG A 91 8.36 4.61 -13.67
CA ARG A 91 7.05 5.12 -13.24
C ARG A 91 7.11 5.90 -11.93
N LEU A 92 7.92 5.45 -10.99
CA LEU A 92 7.95 6.02 -9.64
C LEU A 92 9.03 7.09 -9.47
N TRP A 93 10.09 7.06 -10.27
CA TRP A 93 11.23 7.98 -10.24
C TRP A 93 11.71 8.32 -11.66
N PRO A 94 10.85 8.87 -12.53
CA PRO A 94 11.20 9.18 -13.92
C PRO A 94 12.41 10.12 -14.07
N GLU A 95 12.74 10.88 -13.03
CA GLU A 95 13.82 11.86 -12.98
C GLU A 95 15.18 11.31 -12.55
N LEU A 96 15.24 10.06 -12.06
CA LEU A 96 16.48 9.48 -11.53
C LEU A 96 17.25 8.68 -12.58
N ASP A 97 18.58 8.72 -12.47
CA ASP A 97 19.43 7.77 -13.18
C ASP A 97 19.26 6.33 -12.64
N GLN A 98 19.70 5.35 -13.42
CA GLN A 98 19.50 3.93 -13.14
C GLN A 98 20.04 3.52 -11.76
N ASP A 99 21.22 4.00 -11.37
CA ASP A 99 21.86 3.63 -10.10
C ASP A 99 21.13 4.22 -8.89
N LYS A 100 20.63 5.46 -8.98
CA LYS A 100 19.79 6.07 -7.94
C LYS A 100 18.42 5.41 -7.88
N GLY A 101 17.78 5.18 -9.02
CA GLY A 101 16.49 4.50 -9.11
C GLY A 101 16.55 3.09 -8.50
N ASP A 102 17.61 2.35 -8.76
CA ASP A 102 17.82 1.02 -8.18
C ASP A 102 17.96 1.04 -6.65
N ARG A 103 18.68 2.02 -6.11
CA ARG A 103 18.83 2.18 -4.65
C ARG A 103 17.50 2.57 -4.02
N ASP A 104 16.80 3.54 -4.59
CA ASP A 104 15.54 4.04 -4.05
C ASP A 104 14.42 3.01 -4.16
N PHE A 105 14.38 2.24 -5.25
CA PHE A 105 13.51 1.08 -5.38
C PHE A 105 13.74 0.07 -4.26
N LYS A 106 15.00 -0.31 -3.99
CA LYS A 106 15.31 -1.27 -2.91
C LYS A 106 14.88 -0.74 -1.54
N VAL A 107 15.07 0.55 -1.28
CA VAL A 107 14.66 1.19 -0.03
C VAL A 107 13.13 1.18 0.11
N ALA A 108 12.40 1.57 -0.93
CA ALA A 108 10.94 1.55 -0.95
C ALA A 108 10.39 0.13 -0.80
N LEU A 109 10.95 -0.84 -1.53
CA LEU A 109 10.57 -2.25 -1.43
C LEU A 109 10.77 -2.80 -0.02
N ASN A 110 11.91 -2.49 0.62
CA ASN A 110 12.16 -2.89 1.99
C ASN A 110 11.16 -2.26 2.97
N ALA A 111 10.79 -1.00 2.75
CA ALA A 111 9.77 -0.33 3.56
C ALA A 111 8.38 -0.97 3.39
N VAL A 112 7.98 -1.33 2.16
CA VAL A 112 6.74 -2.10 1.90
C VAL A 112 6.79 -3.44 2.65
N ASN A 113 7.87 -4.20 2.49
CA ASN A 113 8.01 -5.51 3.12
C ASN A 113 7.97 -5.42 4.66
N LYS A 114 8.55 -4.38 5.26
CA LYS A 114 8.46 -4.15 6.71
C LYS A 114 7.07 -3.72 7.17
N ALA A 115 6.37 -2.90 6.39
CA ALA A 115 5.01 -2.50 6.71
C ALA A 115 4.06 -3.72 6.70
N LEU A 116 4.17 -4.54 5.65
CA LEU A 116 3.34 -5.73 5.48
C LEU A 116 3.77 -6.88 6.40
N GLU A 117 5.06 -7.06 6.64
CA GLU A 117 5.63 -8.21 7.34
C GLU A 117 6.73 -7.78 8.34
N PRO A 118 6.38 -7.05 9.42
CA PRO A 118 7.33 -6.46 10.38
C PRO A 118 8.10 -7.52 11.17
N ASP A 119 7.46 -8.67 11.43
CA ASP A 119 8.02 -9.78 12.19
C ASP A 119 8.71 -10.83 11.29
N ARG A 120 8.87 -10.54 10.00
CA ARG A 120 9.53 -11.45 9.04
C ARG A 120 11.00 -11.66 9.45
N PRO A 121 11.45 -12.92 9.59
CA PRO A 121 12.85 -13.19 9.90
C PRO A 121 13.79 -12.69 8.79
N PRO A 122 15.05 -12.35 9.12
CA PRO A 122 16.05 -11.99 8.13
C PRO A 122 16.25 -13.10 7.10
N ARG A 123 16.47 -12.73 5.83
CA ARG A 123 16.75 -13.65 4.70
C ARG A 123 15.63 -14.62 4.32
N VAL A 124 14.43 -14.47 4.88
CA VAL A 124 13.23 -15.17 4.38
C VAL A 124 12.59 -14.31 3.30
N GLU A 125 12.16 -14.88 2.18
CA GLU A 125 11.49 -14.09 1.13
C GLU A 125 10.16 -13.49 1.63
N PRO A 126 9.78 -12.27 1.23
CA PRO A 126 8.48 -11.70 1.55
C PRO A 126 7.36 -12.57 1.01
N ARG A 127 6.26 -12.71 1.76
CA ARG A 127 5.06 -13.40 1.31
C ARG A 127 4.26 -12.57 0.30
N PHE A 128 4.08 -11.27 0.54
CA PHE A 128 3.11 -10.49 -0.23
C PHE A 128 3.71 -9.87 -1.50
N VAL A 129 4.94 -9.37 -1.45
CA VAL A 129 5.61 -8.83 -2.64
C VAL A 129 6.58 -9.86 -3.19
N GLN A 130 6.16 -10.54 -4.25
CA GLN A 130 6.90 -11.63 -4.86
C GLN A 130 7.83 -11.13 -5.96
N ARG A 131 9.00 -11.78 -6.07
CA ARG A 131 9.99 -11.52 -7.11
C ARG A 131 10.09 -12.70 -8.06
N HIS A 132 9.94 -12.44 -9.35
CA HIS A 132 10.16 -13.40 -10.44
C HIS A 132 11.26 -12.87 -11.35
N GLY A 133 12.50 -13.34 -11.16
CA GLY A 133 13.66 -12.87 -11.90
C GLY A 133 13.96 -11.38 -11.64
N LEU A 134 13.67 -10.52 -12.63
CA LEU A 134 13.81 -9.06 -12.53
C LEU A 134 12.46 -8.35 -12.30
N ALA A 135 11.37 -9.09 -12.20
CA ALA A 135 10.03 -8.54 -12.08
C ALA A 135 9.44 -8.74 -10.68
N TYR A 136 8.56 -7.82 -10.27
CA TYR A 136 7.93 -7.78 -8.95
C TYR A 136 6.41 -7.61 -9.09
N GLY A 137 5.68 -8.21 -8.17
CA GLY A 137 4.22 -8.16 -8.15
C GLY A 137 3.67 -8.43 -6.76
N LEU A 138 2.37 -8.16 -6.60
CA LEU A 138 1.64 -8.45 -5.37
C LEU A 138 0.97 -9.82 -5.49
N ASP A 139 1.17 -10.65 -4.47
CA ASP A 139 0.47 -11.91 -4.28
C ASP A 139 -0.41 -11.81 -3.02
N LEU A 140 -1.71 -12.11 -3.19
CA LEU A 140 -2.71 -12.09 -2.13
C LEU A 140 -3.32 -13.49 -1.89
N THR A 141 -2.76 -14.54 -2.51
CA THR A 141 -3.26 -15.92 -2.35
C THR A 141 -2.88 -16.60 -1.03
#